data_AF-A0A699K750-F1
#
_entry.id   AF-A0A699K750-F1
#
_cell.length_a   1.000
_cell.length_b   1.000
_cell.length_c   1.000
_cell.angle_alpha   90.00
_cell.angle_beta   90.00
_cell.angle_gamma   90.00
#
_symmetry.space_group_name_H-M   'P 1'
#
loop_
_entity.id
_entity.type
_entity.pdbx_description
1 polymer ?
#
loop_
_entity_poly.entity_id
_entity_poly.type
_entity_poly.pdbx_seq_one_letter_code
_entity_poly.pdbx_strand_id
1 'polypeptide(L)'
;MQTNQFAEAVSNIPGIVHQYMNQQMMEAVREAVQIQTDRLQDSFQRENDEFLCTMDENMKKIIKGQVKSQVMEQVSRIIPRIEESVNAQLEAEVLTRSSHSSRTSYVVAADLTEMELKKILIEKMEGNKSIQRSNEQRNLYKALVDAYEADKTILESYGDTAILKRRRGDDDDQEGPSAGSDRGSKRQREGGEPESASTPFEPATKSASRSTTGTQSR
;
A
#
# COMPACT_ATOMS: atom_id res chain seq x y z
N MET A 1 80.97 40.72 60.44
CA MET A 1 81.43 39.50 59.74
C MET A 1 80.78 39.49 58.37
N GLN A 2 81.57 39.64 57.31
CA GLN A 2 81.08 39.64 55.94
C GLN A 2 81.17 38.19 55.45
N THR A 3 80.03 37.51 55.31
CA THR A 3 80.00 36.15 54.77
C THR A 3 80.46 36.18 53.33
N ASN A 4 81.42 35.31 52.98
CA ASN A 4 81.96 35.21 51.64
C ASN A 4 80.90 34.55 50.73
N GLN A 5 80.19 35.36 49.95
CA GLN A 5 79.14 34.94 49.03
C GLN A 5 79.59 33.84 48.05
N PHE A 6 80.89 33.77 47.74
CA PHE A 6 81.44 32.71 46.89
C PHE A 6 81.42 31.34 47.58
N ALA A 7 81.77 31.27 48.87
CA ALA A 7 81.75 30.01 49.63
C ALA A 7 80.32 29.48 49.81
N GLU A 8 79.35 30.38 49.99
CA GLU A 8 77.93 30.03 50.08
C GLU A 8 77.37 29.53 48.75
N ALA A 9 77.70 30.21 47.64
CA ALA A 9 77.33 29.77 46.30
C ALA A 9 77.89 28.38 45.98
N VAL A 10 79.15 28.11 46.30
CA VAL A 10 79.79 26.79 46.09
C VAL A 10 79.14 25.72 46.96
N SER A 11 78.77 26.03 48.20
CA SER A 11 78.09 25.08 49.09
C SER A 11 76.68 24.71 48.62
N ASN A 12 76.02 25.54 47.81
CA ASN A 12 74.67 25.31 47.31
C ASN A 12 74.62 24.47 46.02
N ILE A 13 75.73 24.32 45.29
CA ILE A 13 75.81 23.58 44.01
C ILE A 13 75.23 22.15 44.12
N PRO A 14 75.55 21.34 45.15
CA PRO A 14 75.01 19.98 45.26
C PRO A 14 73.47 19.95 45.35
N GLY A 15 72.88 20.93 46.03
CA GLY A 15 71.42 21.06 46.15
C GLY A 15 70.76 21.41 44.81
N ILE A 16 71.37 22.32 44.04
CA ILE A 16 70.88 22.72 42.71
C ILE A 16 70.96 21.54 41.73
N VAL A 17 72.07 20.80 41.72
CA VAL A 17 72.23 19.61 40.88
C VAL A 17 71.21 18.54 41.26
N HIS A 18 71.00 18.29 42.55
CA HIS A 18 69.98 17.34 43.00
C HIS A 18 68.58 17.77 42.56
N GLN A 19 68.23 19.05 42.71
CA GLN A 19 66.92 19.56 42.32
C GLN A 19 66.70 19.43 40.80
N TYR A 20 67.72 19.78 40.00
CA TYR A 20 67.70 19.62 38.55
C TYR A 20 67.51 18.15 38.13
N MET A 21 68.27 17.22 38.72
CA MET A 21 68.17 15.80 38.40
C MET A 21 66.79 15.22 38.76
N ASN A 22 66.23 15.63 39.90
CA ASN A 22 64.88 15.24 40.30
C ASN A 22 63.82 15.80 39.35
N GLN A 23 63.95 17.05 38.92
CA GLN A 23 63.01 17.67 37.99
C GLN A 23 63.05 16.99 36.62
N GLN A 24 64.24 16.78 36.06
CA GLN A 24 64.41 16.08 34.78
C GLN A 24 63.85 14.65 34.82
N MET A 25 64.10 13.92 35.90
CA MET A 25 63.57 12.58 36.09
C MET A 25 62.03 12.59 36.18
N MET A 26 61.46 13.54 36.93
CA MET A 26 60.01 13.66 37.08
C MET A 26 59.33 14.00 35.75
N GLU A 27 59.91 14.88 34.94
CA GLU A 27 59.38 15.21 33.61
C GLU A 27 59.48 14.02 32.65
N ALA A 28 60.61 13.32 32.62
CA ALA A 28 60.78 12.12 31.80
C ALA A 28 59.77 11.02 32.18
N VAL A 29 59.53 10.81 33.48
CA VAL A 29 58.52 9.85 33.94
C VAL A 29 57.11 10.32 33.54
N ARG A 30 56.79 11.60 33.69
CA ARG A 30 55.48 12.16 33.30
C ARG A 30 55.22 11.98 31.81
N GLU A 31 56.20 12.27 30.95
CA GLU A 31 56.09 12.07 29.50
C GLU A 31 55.92 10.59 29.14
N ALA A 32 56.71 9.70 29.75
CA ALA A 32 56.59 8.28 29.52
C ALA A 32 55.20 7.73 29.93
N VAL A 33 54.67 8.19 31.06
CA VAL A 33 53.32 7.84 31.51
C VAL A 33 52.27 8.37 30.53
N GLN A 34 52.36 9.63 30.12
CA GLN A 34 51.41 10.24 29.19
C GLN A 34 51.37 9.48 27.86
N ILE A 35 52.54 9.18 27.27
CA ILE A 35 52.63 8.42 26.02
C ILE A 35 51.98 7.04 26.16
N GLN A 36 52.19 6.36 27.29
CA GLN A 36 51.55 5.06 27.52
C GLN A 36 50.03 5.20 27.71
N THR A 37 49.56 6.23 28.40
CA THR A 37 48.13 6.51 28.57
C THR A 37 47.47 6.79 27.23
N ASP A 38 48.05 7.63 26.38
CA ASP A 38 47.52 7.94 25.06
C ASP A 38 47.45 6.68 24.17
N ARG A 39 48.52 5.88 24.16
CA ARG A 39 48.55 4.59 23.44
C ARG A 39 47.48 3.63 23.92
N LEU A 40 47.27 3.55 25.23
CA LEU A 40 46.26 2.69 25.82
C LEU A 40 44.86 3.16 25.44
N GLN A 41 44.62 4.47 25.47
CA GLN A 41 43.36 5.09 25.06
C GLN A 41 43.06 4.82 23.57
N ASP A 42 44.04 5.03 22.69
CA ASP A 42 43.90 4.76 21.27
C ASP A 42 43.63 3.28 20.99
N SER A 43 44.28 2.38 21.74
CA SER A 43 44.07 0.93 21.63
C SER A 43 42.64 0.56 22.02
N PHE A 44 42.15 1.04 23.16
CA PHE A 44 40.78 0.77 23.61
C PHE A 44 39.74 1.37 22.67
N GLN A 45 39.98 2.57 22.14
CA GLN A 45 39.06 3.17 21.19
C GLN A 45 38.95 2.33 19.91
N ARG A 46 40.09 1.89 19.37
CA ARG A 46 40.12 1.03 18.18
C ARG A 46 39.42 -0.30 18.40
N GLU A 47 39.68 -0.95 19.54
CA GLU A 47 39.03 -2.23 19.89
C GLU A 47 37.52 -2.08 20.04
N ASN A 48 37.06 -0.99 20.67
CA ASN A 48 35.63 -0.68 20.77
C ASN A 48 35.01 -0.43 19.39
N ASP A 49 35.67 0.34 18.53
CA ASP A 49 35.18 0.63 17.18
C ASP A 49 35.07 -0.65 16.33
N GLU A 50 36.06 -1.55 16.43
CA GLU A 50 36.05 -2.86 15.76
C GLU A 50 34.92 -3.76 16.28
N PHE A 51 34.71 -3.79 17.61
CA PHE A 51 33.59 -4.51 18.22
C PHE A 51 32.23 -3.99 17.74
N LEU A 52 32.06 -2.66 17.72
CA LEU A 52 30.82 -2.02 17.25
C LEU A 52 30.56 -2.30 15.76
N CYS A 53 31.59 -2.22 14.91
CA CYS A 53 31.47 -2.57 13.49
C CYS A 53 31.05 -4.03 13.29
N THR A 54 31.64 -4.94 14.08
CA THR A 54 31.29 -6.37 14.05
C THR A 54 29.85 -6.59 14.48
N MET A 55 29.41 -5.91 15.54
CA MET A 55 28.04 -6.00 16.04
C MET A 55 27.04 -5.45 15.01
N ASP A 56 27.34 -4.31 14.39
CA ASP A 56 26.49 -3.71 13.34
C ASP A 56 26.28 -4.66 12.16
N GLU A 57 27.37 -5.22 11.62
CA GLU A 57 27.28 -6.17 10.52
C GLU A 57 26.54 -7.45 10.90
N ASN A 58 26.67 -7.93 12.14
CA ASN A 58 25.90 -9.07 12.64
C ASN A 58 24.41 -8.74 12.78
N MET A 59 24.06 -7.58 13.35
CA MET A 59 22.66 -7.13 13.46
C MET A 59 22.02 -7.00 12.08
N LYS A 60 22.73 -6.41 11.12
CA LYS A 60 22.29 -6.27 9.73
C LYS A 60 22.04 -7.62 9.08
N LYS A 61 22.92 -8.62 9.29
CA LYS A 61 22.72 -9.99 8.80
C LYS A 61 21.48 -10.64 9.41
N ILE A 62 21.26 -10.49 10.72
CA ILE A 62 20.10 -11.03 11.43
C ILE A 62 18.81 -10.39 10.90
N ILE A 63 18.74 -9.06 10.87
CA ILE A 63 17.56 -8.32 10.38
C ILE A 63 17.26 -8.71 8.93
N LYS A 64 18.28 -8.72 8.06
CA LYS A 64 18.11 -9.13 6.65
C LYS A 64 17.58 -10.56 6.53
N GLY A 65 18.10 -11.50 7.32
CA GLY A 65 17.63 -12.88 7.34
C GLY A 65 16.18 -13.00 7.81
N GLN A 66 15.84 -12.34 8.91
CA GLN A 66 14.50 -12.33 9.48
C GLN A 66 13.48 -11.70 8.54
N VAL A 67 13.75 -10.49 8.03
CA VAL A 67 12.86 -9.80 7.08
C VAL A 67 12.67 -10.63 5.82
N LYS A 68 13.74 -11.21 5.26
CA LYS A 68 13.64 -12.07 4.08
C LYS A 68 12.74 -13.28 4.35
N SER A 69 12.94 -13.98 5.47
CA SER A 69 12.14 -15.16 5.81
C SER A 69 10.67 -14.82 6.03
N GLN A 70 10.39 -13.76 6.80
CA GLN A 70 9.02 -13.33 7.10
C GLN A 70 8.27 -12.88 5.85
N VAL A 71 8.91 -12.07 4.99
CA VAL A 71 8.31 -11.62 3.73
C VAL A 71 8.01 -12.82 2.84
N MET A 72 8.96 -13.76 2.70
CA MET A 72 8.73 -14.97 1.90
C MET A 72 7.56 -15.79 2.44
N GLU A 73 7.48 -16.01 3.75
CA GLU A 73 6.39 -16.77 4.37
C GLU A 73 5.01 -16.08 4.18
N GLN A 74 4.95 -14.76 4.36
CA GLN A 74 3.71 -14.01 4.12
C GLN A 74 3.30 -14.05 2.65
N VAL A 75 4.23 -13.80 1.73
CA VAL A 75 3.96 -13.82 0.29
C VAL A 75 3.47 -15.22 -0.14
N SER A 76 4.10 -16.29 0.33
CA SER A 76 3.67 -17.66 0.06
C SER A 76 2.27 -17.98 0.61
N ARG A 77 1.81 -17.29 1.66
CA ARG A 77 0.44 -17.44 2.19
C ARG A 77 -0.59 -16.57 1.44
N ILE A 78 -0.18 -15.40 0.97
CA ILE A 78 -1.09 -14.42 0.34
C ILE A 78 -1.36 -14.79 -1.12
N ILE A 79 -0.34 -15.20 -1.88
CA ILE A 79 -0.50 -15.50 -3.31
C ILE A 79 -1.60 -16.53 -3.58
N PRO A 80 -1.65 -17.71 -2.91
CA PRO A 80 -2.70 -18.70 -3.17
C PRO A 80 -4.11 -18.19 -2.82
N ARG A 81 -4.23 -17.36 -1.78
CA ARG A 81 -5.52 -16.77 -1.37
C ARG A 81 -6.05 -15.80 -2.42
N ILE A 82 -5.16 -14.99 -3.02
CA ILE A 82 -5.52 -14.09 -4.10
C ILE A 82 -5.96 -14.90 -5.32
N GLU A 83 -5.16 -15.89 -5.72
CA GLU A 83 -5.46 -16.77 -6.86
C GLU A 83 -6.83 -17.46 -6.72
N GLU A 84 -7.09 -18.07 -5.56
CA GLU A 84 -8.37 -18.73 -5.26
C GLU A 84 -9.54 -17.74 -5.30
N SER A 85 -9.39 -16.54 -4.72
CA SER A 85 -10.45 -15.53 -4.70
C SER A 85 -10.79 -15.01 -6.10
N VAL A 86 -9.79 -14.78 -6.94
CA VAL A 86 -9.97 -14.33 -8.33
C VAL A 86 -10.63 -15.42 -9.14
N ASN A 87 -10.20 -16.68 -8.99
CA ASN A 87 -10.80 -17.79 -9.70
C ASN A 87 -12.27 -17.99 -9.31
N ALA A 88 -12.59 -17.95 -8.01
CA ALA A 88 -13.97 -18.07 -7.52
C ALA A 88 -14.86 -16.93 -8.03
N GLN A 89 -14.35 -15.69 -8.05
CA GLN A 89 -15.09 -14.54 -8.58
C GLN A 89 -15.34 -14.68 -10.09
N LEU A 90 -14.32 -15.09 -10.84
CA LEU A 90 -14.44 -15.28 -12.29
C LEU A 90 -15.45 -16.39 -12.62
N GLU A 91 -15.40 -17.53 -11.92
CA GLU A 91 -16.36 -18.62 -12.10
C GLU A 91 -17.81 -18.15 -11.84
N ALA A 92 -18.03 -17.38 -10.77
CA ALA A 92 -19.35 -16.84 -10.46
C ALA A 92 -19.85 -15.87 -11.55
N GLU A 93 -19.00 -14.96 -12.04
CA GLU A 93 -19.37 -14.03 -13.11
C GLU A 93 -19.65 -14.76 -14.43
N VAL A 94 -18.82 -15.74 -14.80
CA VAL A 94 -19.04 -16.56 -15.99
C VAL A 94 -20.37 -17.30 -15.91
N LEU A 95 -20.69 -17.87 -14.74
CA LEU A 95 -21.95 -18.58 -14.54
C LEU A 95 -23.17 -17.65 -14.65
N THR A 96 -23.09 -16.45 -14.07
CA THR A 96 -24.19 -15.46 -14.17
C THR A 96 -24.36 -14.94 -15.59
N ARG A 97 -23.27 -14.56 -16.28
CA ARG A 97 -23.33 -14.11 -17.69
C ARG A 97 -23.83 -15.20 -18.63
N SER A 98 -23.36 -16.43 -18.43
CA SER A 98 -23.84 -17.60 -19.19
C SER A 98 -25.34 -17.81 -18.97
N SER A 99 -25.81 -17.75 -17.72
CA SER A 99 -27.23 -17.87 -17.40
C SER A 99 -28.09 -16.80 -18.07
N HIS A 100 -27.63 -15.54 -18.08
CA HIS A 100 -28.30 -14.45 -18.78
C HIS A 100 -28.31 -14.65 -20.30
N SER A 101 -27.21 -15.15 -20.86
CA SER A 101 -27.09 -15.49 -22.29
C SER A 101 -28.04 -16.64 -22.66
N SER A 102 -28.06 -17.74 -21.90
CA SER A 102 -28.97 -18.87 -22.11
C SER A 102 -30.43 -18.48 -21.99
N ARG A 103 -30.79 -17.63 -21.01
CA ARG A 103 -32.16 -17.11 -20.87
C ARG A 103 -32.57 -16.28 -22.08
N THR A 104 -31.68 -15.40 -22.56
CA THR A 104 -31.93 -14.60 -23.76
C THR A 104 -32.05 -15.48 -25.00
N SER A 105 -31.16 -16.46 -25.14
CA SER A 105 -31.17 -17.46 -26.23
C SER A 105 -32.47 -18.26 -26.25
N TYR A 106 -32.97 -18.71 -25.10
CA TYR A 106 -34.23 -19.46 -25.01
C TYR A 106 -35.44 -18.62 -25.43
N VAL A 107 -35.51 -17.35 -25.02
CA VAL A 107 -36.59 -16.43 -25.42
C VAL A 107 -36.54 -16.20 -26.93
N VAL A 108 -35.37 -15.90 -27.49
CA VAL A 108 -35.19 -15.71 -28.93
C VAL A 108 -35.55 -16.98 -29.72
N ALA A 109 -35.16 -18.16 -29.23
CA ALA A 109 -35.50 -19.43 -29.87
C ALA A 109 -37.02 -19.68 -29.87
N ALA A 110 -37.72 -19.34 -28.78
CA ALA A 110 -39.17 -19.46 -28.71
C ALA A 110 -39.87 -18.56 -29.75
N ASP A 111 -39.48 -17.28 -29.83
CA ASP A 111 -40.02 -16.32 -30.81
C ASP A 111 -39.80 -16.80 -32.26
N LEU A 112 -38.60 -17.33 -32.55
CA LEU A 112 -38.29 -17.92 -33.86
C LEU A 112 -39.19 -19.12 -34.20
N THR A 113 -39.40 -20.04 -33.26
CA THR A 113 -40.29 -21.20 -33.48
C THR A 113 -41.75 -20.80 -33.67
N GLU A 114 -42.24 -19.77 -32.96
CA GLU A 114 -43.59 -19.24 -33.17
C GLU A 114 -43.74 -18.69 -34.59
N MET A 115 -42.72 -17.98 -35.09
CA MET A 115 -42.69 -17.43 -36.43
C MET A 115 -42.68 -18.53 -37.53
N GLU A 116 -41.92 -19.61 -37.33
CA GLU A 116 -41.92 -20.77 -38.22
C GLU A 116 -43.30 -21.45 -38.27
N LEU A 117 -43.98 -21.60 -37.13
CA LEU A 117 -45.34 -22.15 -37.06
C LEU A 117 -46.36 -21.26 -37.78
N LYS A 118 -46.29 -19.93 -37.59
CA LYS A 118 -47.14 -18.96 -38.31
C LYS A 118 -46.98 -19.13 -39.82
N LYS A 119 -45.75 -19.23 -40.32
CA LYS A 119 -45.45 -19.45 -41.75
C LYS A 119 -46.08 -20.73 -42.29
N ILE A 120 -45.91 -21.85 -41.59
CA ILE A 120 -46.49 -23.16 -42.00
C ILE A 120 -48.02 -23.09 -42.06
N LEU A 121 -48.65 -22.39 -41.11
CA LEU A 121 -50.11 -22.24 -41.09
C LEU A 121 -50.61 -21.39 -42.26
N ILE A 122 -49.92 -20.30 -42.61
CA ILE A 122 -50.21 -19.48 -43.80
C ILE A 122 -50.16 -20.34 -45.07
N GLU A 123 -49.08 -21.10 -45.27
CA GLU A 123 -48.87 -21.96 -46.45
C GLU A 123 -49.96 -23.05 -46.56
N LYS A 124 -50.33 -23.66 -45.43
CA LYS A 124 -51.41 -24.65 -45.38
C LYS A 124 -52.77 -24.05 -45.70
N MET A 125 -53.06 -22.83 -45.23
CA MET A 125 -54.30 -22.14 -45.55
C MET A 125 -54.34 -21.71 -47.01
N GLU A 126 -53.21 -21.34 -47.61
CA GLU A 126 -53.11 -20.97 -49.02
C GLU A 126 -53.31 -22.17 -49.97
N GLY A 127 -52.69 -23.32 -49.66
CA GLY A 127 -52.84 -24.55 -50.46
C GLY A 127 -54.22 -25.20 -50.33
N ASN A 128 -54.89 -25.06 -49.18
CA ASN A 128 -56.27 -25.49 -49.00
C ASN A 128 -57.18 -24.38 -49.54
N LYS A 129 -57.96 -24.63 -50.60
CA LYS A 129 -58.90 -23.66 -51.21
C LYS A 129 -60.02 -23.12 -50.28
N SER A 130 -59.89 -23.23 -48.96
CA SER A 130 -60.83 -22.77 -47.93
C SER A 130 -60.79 -21.27 -47.65
N ILE A 131 -59.71 -20.54 -47.93
CA ILE A 131 -59.65 -19.06 -47.75
C ILE A 131 -60.85 -18.35 -48.42
N GLN A 132 -61.45 -18.97 -49.43
CA GLN A 132 -62.59 -18.40 -50.15
C GLN A 132 -63.97 -18.70 -49.53
N ARG A 133 -64.09 -19.62 -48.56
CA ARG A 133 -65.37 -20.18 -48.08
C ARG A 133 -66.09 -19.35 -47.02
N SER A 134 -65.38 -18.60 -46.17
CA SER A 134 -66.02 -17.72 -45.18
C SER A 134 -65.25 -16.42 -45.00
N ASN A 135 -65.99 -15.35 -44.64
CA ASN A 135 -65.38 -14.06 -44.31
C ASN A 135 -64.43 -14.19 -43.09
N GLU A 136 -64.76 -15.07 -42.14
CA GLU A 136 -63.94 -15.35 -40.97
C GLU A 136 -62.55 -15.93 -41.34
N GLN A 137 -62.50 -16.84 -42.32
CA GLN A 137 -61.24 -17.43 -42.77
C GLN A 137 -60.36 -16.43 -43.54
N ARG A 138 -60.97 -15.48 -44.28
CA ARG A 138 -60.23 -14.37 -44.92
C ARG A 138 -59.66 -13.40 -43.90
N ASN A 139 -60.47 -13.04 -42.88
CA ASN A 139 -60.04 -12.15 -41.81
C ASN A 139 -58.89 -12.78 -41.01
N LEU A 140 -58.99 -14.08 -40.69
CA LEU A 140 -57.94 -14.82 -40.01
C LEU A 140 -56.65 -14.91 -40.84
N TYR A 141 -56.74 -15.24 -42.13
CA TYR A 141 -55.57 -15.28 -43.02
C TYR A 141 -54.87 -13.92 -43.10
N LYS A 142 -55.65 -12.84 -43.29
CA LYS A 142 -55.12 -11.48 -43.34
C LYS A 142 -54.42 -11.11 -42.03
N ALA A 143 -55.04 -11.38 -40.88
CA ALA A 143 -54.44 -11.12 -39.57
C ALA A 143 -53.15 -11.93 -39.34
N LEU A 144 -53.10 -13.17 -39.81
CA LEU A 144 -51.92 -14.04 -39.67
C LEU A 144 -50.75 -13.57 -40.53
N VAL A 145 -51.03 -13.14 -41.76
CA VAL A 145 -50.04 -12.55 -42.68
C VAL A 145 -49.52 -11.21 -42.13
N ASP A 146 -50.43 -10.34 -41.68
CA ASP A 146 -50.06 -9.04 -41.09
C ASP A 146 -49.19 -9.22 -39.83
N ALA A 147 -49.53 -10.18 -38.95
CA ALA A 147 -48.74 -10.51 -37.77
C ALA A 147 -47.37 -11.11 -38.12
N TYR A 148 -47.29 -12.00 -39.11
CA TYR A 148 -46.04 -12.60 -39.56
C TYR A 148 -45.08 -11.57 -40.18
N GLU A 149 -45.58 -10.66 -41.03
CA GLU A 149 -44.76 -9.57 -41.59
C GLU A 149 -44.32 -8.59 -40.49
N ALA A 150 -45.19 -8.27 -39.53
CA ALA A 150 -44.79 -7.45 -38.38
C ALA A 150 -43.64 -8.11 -37.58
N ASP A 151 -43.78 -9.38 -37.19
CA ASP A 151 -42.75 -10.10 -36.44
C ASP A 151 -41.42 -10.21 -37.22
N LYS A 152 -41.51 -10.44 -38.54
CA LYS A 152 -40.35 -10.50 -39.44
C LYS A 152 -39.59 -9.17 -39.49
N THR A 153 -40.29 -8.04 -39.60
CA THR A 153 -39.65 -6.71 -39.57
C THR A 153 -38.99 -6.42 -38.22
N ILE A 154 -39.59 -6.86 -37.12
CA ILE A 154 -39.00 -6.75 -35.78
C ILE A 154 -37.71 -7.58 -35.68
N LEU A 155 -37.72 -8.82 -36.18
CA LEU A 155 -36.56 -9.70 -36.15
C LEU A 155 -35.40 -9.20 -37.03
N GLU A 156 -35.70 -8.72 -38.25
CA GLU A 156 -34.71 -8.09 -39.14
C GLU A 156 -34.03 -6.89 -38.46
N SER A 157 -34.80 -6.05 -37.75
CA SER A 157 -34.26 -4.92 -36.99
C SER A 157 -33.30 -5.34 -35.86
N TYR A 158 -33.52 -6.52 -35.26
CA TYR A 158 -32.67 -7.06 -34.20
C TYR A 158 -31.34 -7.62 -34.74
N GLY A 159 -31.38 -8.25 -35.93
CA GLY A 159 -30.19 -8.67 -36.67
C GLY A 159 -29.27 -7.52 -37.05
N ASP A 160 -29.84 -6.40 -37.49
CA ASP A 160 -29.10 -5.16 -37.78
C ASP A 160 -28.54 -4.50 -36.51
N THR A 161 -29.24 -4.62 -35.38
CA THR A 161 -28.77 -4.13 -34.08
C THR A 161 -27.55 -4.92 -33.56
N ALA A 162 -27.46 -6.22 -33.84
CA ALA A 162 -26.29 -7.04 -33.50
C ALA A 162 -25.04 -6.67 -34.32
N ILE A 163 -25.20 -6.18 -35.55
CA ILE A 163 -24.11 -5.67 -36.39
C ILE A 163 -23.66 -4.29 -35.88
N LEU A 164 -24.59 -3.43 -35.44
CA LEU A 164 -24.28 -2.12 -34.84
C LEU A 164 -23.55 -2.22 -33.50
N LYS A 165 -23.86 -3.22 -32.65
CA LYS A 165 -23.16 -3.42 -31.37
C LYS A 165 -21.74 -3.96 -31.52
N ARG A 166 -21.46 -4.76 -32.56
CA ARG A 166 -20.10 -5.25 -32.85
C ARG A 166 -19.14 -4.14 -33.29
N ARG A 167 -19.64 -3.01 -33.80
CA ARG A 167 -18.85 -1.81 -34.13
C ARG A 167 -18.57 -0.88 -32.93
N ARG A 168 -19.17 -1.12 -31.75
CA ARG A 168 -18.89 -0.39 -30.50
C ARG A 168 -18.08 -1.20 -29.49
N GLY A 169 -17.46 -2.31 -29.91
CA GLY A 169 -16.54 -3.08 -29.07
C GLY A 169 -15.09 -2.58 -29.14
N ASP A 170 -14.76 -1.78 -30.16
CA ASP A 170 -13.38 -1.36 -30.46
C ASP A 170 -13.12 0.13 -30.14
N ASP A 171 -14.11 0.88 -29.66
CA ASP A 171 -13.99 2.31 -29.28
C ASP A 171 -14.14 2.51 -27.76
N ASP A 172 -13.53 1.66 -26.94
CA ASP A 172 -13.43 1.86 -25.48
C ASP A 172 -11.96 1.98 -25.01
N ASP A 173 -11.13 2.58 -25.87
CA ASP A 173 -9.85 3.17 -25.49
C ASP A 173 -10.00 4.68 -25.34
N GLN A 174 -10.65 5.14 -24.26
CA GLN A 174 -10.27 6.34 -23.48
C GLN A 174 -11.22 6.48 -22.28
N GLU A 175 -10.76 6.11 -21.08
CA GLU A 175 -10.64 7.02 -19.91
C GLU A 175 -10.55 6.23 -18.59
N GLY A 176 -9.33 6.07 -18.10
CA GLY A 176 -9.06 6.00 -16.66
C GLY A 176 -8.14 7.18 -16.28
N PRO A 177 -8.14 7.70 -15.04
CA PRO A 177 -8.60 7.05 -13.81
C PRO A 177 -9.73 7.81 -13.09
N SER A 178 -10.67 7.09 -12.47
CA SER A 178 -11.56 7.69 -11.47
C SER A 178 -10.80 7.96 -10.17
N ALA A 179 -10.10 9.09 -10.13
CA ALA A 179 -9.61 9.72 -8.92
C ALA A 179 -10.57 10.86 -8.51
N GLY A 180 -11.25 10.67 -7.38
CA GLY A 180 -11.78 11.78 -6.57
C GLY A 180 -13.25 12.16 -6.79
N SER A 181 -14.17 11.39 -6.21
CA SER A 181 -15.48 11.91 -5.80
C SER A 181 -15.62 11.77 -4.29
N ASP A 182 -14.86 12.61 -3.58
CA ASP A 182 -15.03 12.86 -2.15
C ASP A 182 -15.73 14.21 -1.99
N ARG A 183 -17.06 14.22 -2.17
CA ARG A 183 -17.92 15.39 -1.89
C ARG A 183 -19.28 14.94 -1.41
N GLY A 184 -19.46 14.82 -0.09
CA GLY A 184 -20.81 14.89 0.46
C GLY A 184 -21.09 14.34 1.85
N SER A 185 -20.32 14.66 2.89
CA SER A 185 -20.89 14.80 4.24
C SER A 185 -19.97 15.57 5.18
N LYS A 186 -20.15 16.90 5.24
CA LYS A 186 -19.86 17.70 6.43
C LYS A 186 -20.63 19.02 6.37
N ARG A 187 -21.77 19.03 7.05
CA ARG A 187 -22.38 20.24 7.60
C ARG A 187 -22.50 20.05 9.10
N GLN A 188 -21.54 20.61 9.83
CA GLN A 188 -21.83 21.24 11.10
C GLN A 188 -20.93 22.48 11.23
N ARG A 189 -21.61 23.62 11.18
CA ARG A 189 -21.25 24.95 11.70
C ARG A 189 -20.73 24.81 13.14
N GLU A 190 -19.93 25.69 13.75
CA GLU A 190 -19.35 27.00 13.46
C GLU A 190 -18.66 27.39 14.79
N GLY A 191 -17.58 28.18 14.72
CA GLY A 191 -17.16 29.05 15.83
C GLY A 191 -15.85 28.67 16.51
N GLY A 192 -14.81 29.47 16.24
CA GLY A 192 -13.63 29.57 17.11
C GLY A 192 -12.30 29.73 16.38
N GLU A 193 -12.11 30.82 15.65
CA GLU A 193 -10.77 31.42 15.47
C GLU A 193 -10.40 32.20 16.76
N PRO A 194 -9.14 32.61 17.01
CA PRO A 194 -7.95 32.49 16.15
C PRO A 194 -6.64 32.11 16.88
N GLU A 195 -5.58 32.02 16.08
CA GLU A 195 -4.21 32.48 16.37
C GLU A 195 -3.42 31.84 17.52
N SER A 196 -2.35 31.10 17.17
CA SER A 196 -1.01 31.73 17.11
C SER A 196 0.13 30.73 16.92
N ALA A 197 0.99 31.09 15.96
CA ALA A 197 2.46 31.06 15.99
C ALA A 197 3.22 29.79 16.46
N SER A 198 3.95 29.22 15.51
CA SER A 198 5.42 29.08 15.53
C SER A 198 6.09 28.39 16.74
N THR A 199 6.42 27.09 16.56
CA THR A 199 7.69 26.37 16.88
C THR A 199 8.67 26.89 17.95
N PRO A 200 9.61 26.03 18.41
CA PRO A 200 9.54 24.89 19.34
C PRO A 200 10.36 25.21 20.62
N PHE A 201 10.58 24.26 21.56
CA PHE A 201 11.81 24.06 22.36
C PHE A 201 11.51 23.30 23.68
N GLU A 202 12.21 22.18 23.86
CA GLU A 202 12.67 21.68 25.17
C GLU A 202 13.85 22.55 25.64
N PRO A 203 14.07 22.76 26.95
CA PRO A 203 15.09 21.92 27.58
C PRO A 203 14.85 21.59 29.06
N ALA A 204 15.54 20.53 29.48
CA ALA A 204 15.70 20.08 30.86
C ALA A 204 16.29 21.16 31.80
N THR A 205 15.95 21.10 33.09
CA THR A 205 16.90 21.22 34.23
C THR A 205 16.19 21.10 35.59
N LYS A 206 16.51 20.01 36.29
CA LYS A 206 17.13 19.99 37.64
C LYS A 206 16.53 20.90 38.75
N SER A 207 15.96 20.27 39.79
CA SER A 207 16.29 20.44 41.23
C SER A 207 15.07 20.07 42.09
N ALA A 208 15.18 19.02 42.91
CA ALA A 208 15.55 19.05 44.32
C ALA A 208 14.34 19.26 45.26
N SER A 209 13.96 18.14 45.88
CA SER A 209 13.69 18.01 47.31
C SER A 209 12.64 18.95 47.95
N ARG A 210 11.57 18.36 48.51
CA ARG A 210 11.36 18.30 49.98
C ARG A 210 9.95 17.80 50.35
N SER A 211 9.97 16.77 51.17
CA SER A 211 8.89 16.15 51.94
C SER A 211 8.21 17.14 52.92
N THR A 212 6.92 16.96 53.23
CA THR A 212 6.36 16.96 54.62
C THR A 212 4.84 16.71 54.66
N THR A 213 4.47 15.58 55.30
CA THR A 213 3.39 15.37 56.29
C THR A 213 2.02 16.08 56.20
N GLY A 214 0.98 15.24 56.08
CA GLY A 214 -0.03 15.02 57.15
C GLY A 214 -1.30 15.88 57.16
N THR A 215 -2.47 15.23 57.09
CA THR A 215 -3.65 15.49 57.95
C THR A 215 -4.66 14.35 57.88
N GLN A 216 -5.16 13.96 59.05
CA GLN A 216 -6.28 13.03 59.31
C GLN A 216 -7.62 13.57 58.78
N SER A 217 -8.60 12.68 58.57
CA SER A 217 -10.01 13.01 58.74
C SER A 217 -10.84 11.79 59.17
N ARG A 218 -11.44 11.98 60.36
CA ARG A 218 -12.61 11.35 60.99
C ARG A 218 -12.56 9.90 61.48
#